data_AF-A0A2H4U7J2-F1
#
_entry.id   AF-A0A2H4U7J2-F1
#
_cell.length_a   1.000
_cell.length_b   1.000
_cell.length_c   1.000
_cell.angle_alpha   90.00
_cell.angle_beta   90.00
_cell.angle_gamma   90.00
#
_symmetry.space_group_name_H-M   'P 1'
#
loop_
_entity.id
_entity.type
_entity.pdbx_description
1 polymer ?
#
loop_
_entity_poly.entity_id
_entity_poly.type
_entity_poly.pdbx_seq_one_letter_code
_entity_poly.pdbx_strand_id
1 'polypeptide(L)'
;MDKNDLSIIANKIASEGIEIKNKDSLKDIYKLNDLKSSFDEFDILIKEVKYKKQELTLIFYLGLFNLIDFTEIKSCDIKKLDSYPLLKGGLIKYFLGHISITYKTPEISFNRNYFSFIDQWYSYKLHPMKPLFSLLNWIYRDDEEFFFDLFFKDNSNYLFITLVHGGIIEDFEFDEKYIQFGCDDEIKLYAIFYYLINPYHYLQNYDVENFKSNLSLIMEIPLNFLMKIVLDYIRSSHVKIVPMEFVNMIKENDALFYETFNRMEIYSFYELLSFLFLLKYNSANFQNTFFKCILKKLESLLMNKFIHIKIDDLKLFYSHLSKKQISEVLLLLIKIKENLVFVSEFDLQVRYEKYLIDIGKYDKLTELIEFSLSFK
;
A
#
# COMPACT_ATOMS: atom_id res chain seq x y z
N MET A 1 21.71 19.10 37.03
CA MET A 1 20.28 18.98 37.35
C MET A 1 20.14 18.09 38.58
N ASP A 2 19.16 18.29 39.46
CA ASP A 2 19.02 17.41 40.63
C ASP A 2 18.42 16.07 40.17
N LYS A 3 18.93 14.92 40.63
CA LYS A 3 18.46 13.57 40.18
C LYS A 3 16.95 13.38 40.33
N ASN A 4 16.34 14.14 41.24
CA ASN A 4 14.89 14.16 41.44
C ASN A 4 14.12 14.67 40.21
N ASP A 5 14.67 15.61 39.43
CA ASP A 5 13.95 16.23 38.32
C ASP A 5 13.75 15.25 37.15
N LEU A 6 14.77 14.47 36.78
CA LEU A 6 14.66 13.43 35.73
C LEU A 6 13.74 12.28 36.13
N SER A 7 13.70 11.94 37.43
CA SER A 7 12.74 10.96 37.95
C SER A 7 11.29 11.45 37.86
N ILE A 8 11.06 12.75 38.11
CA ILE A 8 9.75 13.40 37.97
C ILE A 8 9.31 13.40 36.50
N ILE A 9 10.24 13.65 35.57
CA ILE A 9 10.00 13.63 34.13
C ILE A 9 9.65 12.23 33.65
N ALA A 10 10.45 11.23 34.01
CA ALA A 10 10.19 9.83 33.72
C ALA A 10 8.83 9.37 34.27
N ASN A 11 8.50 9.77 35.51
CA ASN A 11 7.24 9.43 36.16
C ASN A 11 6.04 10.11 35.48
N LYS A 12 6.17 11.38 35.09
CA LYS A 12 5.09 12.13 34.41
C LYS A 12 4.82 11.60 33.00
N ILE A 13 5.87 11.25 32.27
CA ILE A 13 5.72 10.64 30.94
C ILE A 13 5.20 9.19 31.03
N ALA A 14 5.60 8.44 32.08
CA ALA A 14 5.11 7.09 32.33
C ALA A 14 3.66 7.03 32.87
N SER A 15 3.18 8.07 33.55
CA SER A 15 1.85 8.06 34.20
C SER A 15 0.70 8.49 33.30
N GLU A 16 0.94 9.31 32.27
CA GLU A 16 -0.16 9.96 31.51
C GLU A 16 -0.38 9.39 30.09
N GLY A 17 0.54 8.59 29.55
CA GLY A 17 0.60 8.40 28.11
C GLY A 17 1.08 9.69 27.43
N ILE A 18 1.93 9.58 26.43
CA ILE A 18 2.79 10.68 25.98
C ILE A 18 2.02 11.73 25.14
N GLU A 19 1.32 12.68 25.76
CA GLU A 19 0.84 13.86 25.03
C GLU A 19 1.78 15.05 25.27
N ILE A 20 2.82 15.18 24.44
CA ILE A 20 3.76 16.30 24.53
C ILE A 20 3.13 17.54 23.89
N LYS A 21 2.31 18.25 24.66
CA LYS A 21 1.60 19.47 24.23
C LYS A 21 2.42 20.74 24.38
N ASN A 22 3.46 20.77 25.22
CA ASN A 22 4.13 22.01 25.61
C ASN A 22 5.66 21.94 25.46
N LYS A 23 6.16 22.56 24.39
CA LYS A 23 7.59 22.58 24.04
C LYS A 23 8.43 23.42 25.00
N ASP A 24 7.88 24.48 25.59
CA ASP A 24 8.67 25.42 26.38
C ASP A 24 8.99 24.89 27.78
N SER A 25 8.08 24.13 28.40
CA SER A 25 8.36 23.44 29.67
C SER A 25 9.43 22.35 29.57
N LEU A 26 9.59 21.76 28.38
CA LEU A 26 10.63 20.75 28.13
C LEU A 26 11.98 21.39 27.82
N LYS A 27 12.03 22.57 27.19
CA LYS A 27 13.30 23.29 26.97
C LYS A 27 14.03 23.59 28.28
N ASP A 28 13.29 23.96 29.33
CA ASP A 28 13.85 24.21 30.66
C ASP A 28 14.45 22.96 31.33
N ILE A 29 13.98 21.78 30.92
CA ILE A 29 14.40 20.46 31.41
C ILE A 29 15.65 19.96 30.69
N TYR A 30 15.81 20.27 29.40
CA TYR A 30 16.99 19.88 28.61
C TYR A 30 18.06 20.99 28.54
N LYS A 31 18.06 21.93 29.51
CA LYS A 31 19.01 23.04 29.68
C LYS A 31 20.45 22.61 30.02
N LEU A 32 20.91 21.48 29.48
CA LEU A 32 22.31 21.09 29.52
C LEU A 32 22.96 21.65 28.26
N ASN A 33 23.91 22.57 28.45
CA ASN A 33 24.50 23.38 27.36
C ASN A 33 25.34 22.59 26.34
N ASP A 34 25.41 21.25 26.43
CA ASP A 34 25.78 20.39 25.32
C ASP A 34 24.99 19.05 25.34
N LEU A 35 24.70 18.53 24.14
CA LEU A 35 23.97 17.27 23.92
C LEU A 35 24.66 16.06 24.58
N LYS A 36 25.99 16.08 24.62
CA LYS A 36 26.81 15.01 25.17
C LYS A 36 26.55 14.81 26.67
N SER A 37 26.51 15.89 27.43
CA SER A 37 26.19 15.88 28.86
C SER A 37 24.79 15.35 29.12
N SER A 38 23.84 15.62 28.21
CA SER A 38 22.47 15.07 28.32
C SER A 38 22.43 13.55 28.18
N PHE A 39 23.21 12.98 27.26
CA PHE A 39 23.34 11.53 27.12
C PHE A 39 24.09 10.91 28.30
N ASP A 40 25.18 11.53 28.75
CA ASP A 40 25.98 11.05 29.89
C ASP A 40 25.14 11.02 31.19
N GLU A 41 24.37 12.07 31.48
CA GLU A 41 23.46 12.10 32.63
C GLU A 41 22.35 11.05 32.52
N PHE A 42 21.77 10.87 31.33
CA PHE A 42 20.75 9.86 31.10
C PHE A 42 21.29 8.43 31.31
N ASP A 43 22.50 8.15 30.84
CA ASP A 43 23.17 6.84 31.00
C ASP A 43 23.45 6.52 32.48
N ILE A 44 23.80 7.53 33.29
CA ILE A 44 23.94 7.37 34.75
C ILE A 44 22.59 7.01 35.37
N LEU A 45 21.52 7.71 35.00
CA LEU A 45 20.20 7.54 35.61
C LEU A 45 19.54 6.22 35.22
N ILE A 46 19.64 5.81 33.95
CA ILE A 46 18.99 4.58 33.47
C ILE A 46 19.62 3.33 34.09
N LYS A 47 20.88 3.41 34.54
CA LYS A 47 21.53 2.36 35.34
C LYS A 47 20.85 2.16 36.70
N GLU A 48 20.37 3.23 37.32
CA GLU A 48 19.71 3.23 38.65
C GLU A 48 18.25 2.78 38.63
N VAL A 49 17.59 2.91 37.47
CA VAL A 49 16.22 2.40 37.28
C VAL A 49 16.17 0.88 37.46
N LYS A 50 15.10 0.33 38.05
CA LYS A 50 14.93 -1.14 38.21
C LYS A 50 13.98 -1.79 37.21
N TYR A 51 12.99 -1.05 36.70
CA TYR A 51 11.92 -1.55 35.83
C TYR A 51 11.68 -0.61 34.65
N LYS A 52 11.14 -1.14 33.54
CA LYS A 52 10.75 -0.37 32.34
C LYS A 52 11.86 0.46 31.68
N LYS A 53 13.12 0.01 31.77
CA LYS A 53 14.28 0.75 31.22
C LYS A 53 14.13 1.06 29.74
N GLN A 54 13.72 0.07 28.95
CA GLN A 54 13.58 0.19 27.49
C GLN A 54 12.49 1.21 27.10
N GLU A 55 11.36 1.16 27.79
CA GLU A 55 10.24 2.10 27.62
C GLU A 55 10.68 3.53 27.92
N LEU A 56 11.34 3.73 29.07
CA LEU A 56 11.82 5.04 29.51
C LEU A 56 12.93 5.59 28.61
N THR A 57 13.80 4.73 28.10
CA THR A 57 14.79 5.12 27.10
C THR A 57 14.13 5.56 25.80
N LEU A 58 13.20 4.79 25.24
CA LEU A 58 12.48 5.23 24.03
C LEU A 58 11.80 6.59 24.23
N ILE A 59 11.13 6.76 25.37
CA ILE A 59 10.49 8.00 25.77
C ILE A 59 11.47 9.18 25.76
N PHE A 60 12.64 9.01 26.38
CA PHE A 60 13.65 10.04 26.46
C PHE A 60 14.10 10.51 25.07
N TYR A 61 14.42 9.57 24.17
CA TYR A 61 14.87 9.89 22.81
C TYR A 61 13.78 10.59 22.00
N LEU A 62 12.51 10.14 22.10
CA LEU A 62 11.41 10.83 21.43
C LEU A 62 11.17 12.24 21.99
N GLY A 63 11.33 12.42 23.30
CA GLY A 63 11.30 13.74 23.95
C GLY A 63 12.39 14.67 23.41
N LEU A 64 13.62 14.16 23.27
CA LEU A 64 14.77 14.90 22.73
C LEU A 64 14.51 15.38 21.29
N PHE A 65 14.10 14.47 20.40
CA PHE A 65 13.80 14.79 19.00
C PHE A 65 12.56 15.68 18.81
N ASN A 66 11.74 15.87 19.84
CA ASN A 66 10.65 16.84 19.80
C ASN A 66 11.11 18.29 20.03
N LEU A 67 12.30 18.46 20.60
CA LEU A 67 12.86 19.76 20.99
C LEU A 67 13.97 20.22 20.07
N ILE A 68 14.74 19.27 19.54
CA ILE A 68 15.98 19.50 18.80
C ILE A 68 15.82 19.01 17.36
N ASP A 69 16.43 19.72 16.41
CA ASP A 69 16.44 19.28 15.01
C ASP A 69 17.50 18.18 14.77
N PHE A 70 17.20 17.27 13.86
CA PHE A 70 18.05 16.15 13.51
C PHE A 70 19.47 16.58 13.07
N THR A 71 19.58 17.74 12.40
CA THR A 71 20.87 18.28 11.94
C THR A 71 21.85 18.57 13.06
N GLU A 72 21.36 18.87 14.28
CA GLU A 72 22.19 19.14 15.45
C GLU A 72 22.79 17.86 16.06
N ILE A 73 22.17 16.70 15.80
CA ILE A 73 22.47 15.42 16.45
C ILE A 73 23.38 14.52 15.59
N LYS A 74 23.52 14.80 14.28
CA LYS A 74 24.34 14.01 13.32
C LYS A 74 25.80 13.75 13.74
N SER A 75 26.34 14.51 14.71
CA SER A 75 27.71 14.36 15.20
C SER A 75 27.88 13.33 16.34
N CYS A 76 26.78 12.78 16.86
CA CYS A 76 26.80 11.83 17.97
C CYS A 76 26.77 10.38 17.47
N ASP A 77 27.82 9.61 17.78
CA ASP A 77 27.89 8.17 17.50
C ASP A 77 27.05 7.38 18.51
N ILE A 78 25.80 7.08 18.15
CA ILE A 78 24.83 6.43 19.05
C ILE A 78 25.27 5.06 19.53
N LYS A 79 26.03 4.32 18.73
CA LYS A 79 26.42 2.95 19.05
C LYS A 79 27.33 2.89 20.29
N LYS A 80 27.96 4.01 20.64
CA LYS A 80 28.81 4.14 21.83
C LYS A 80 28.05 4.53 23.10
N LEU A 81 26.77 4.88 23.02
CA LEU A 81 25.97 5.25 24.18
C LEU A 81 25.47 4.00 24.92
N ASP A 82 25.57 3.98 26.26
CA ASP A 82 25.12 2.84 27.06
C ASP A 82 23.59 2.65 27.00
N SER A 83 22.86 3.74 26.73
CA SER A 83 21.42 3.73 26.51
C SER A 83 20.99 3.17 25.15
N TYR A 84 21.89 3.04 24.18
CA TYR A 84 21.52 2.60 22.83
C TYR A 84 20.93 1.19 22.77
N PRO A 85 21.49 0.15 23.44
CA PRO A 85 20.83 -1.17 23.51
C PRO A 85 19.42 -1.13 24.12
N LEU A 86 19.19 -0.23 25.08
CA LEU A 86 17.87 -0.04 25.69
C LEU A 86 16.88 0.62 24.73
N LEU A 87 17.35 1.60 23.95
CA LEU A 87 16.59 2.22 22.87
C LEU A 87 16.16 1.19 21.83
N LYS A 88 17.09 0.32 21.36
CA LYS A 88 16.77 -0.76 20.42
C LYS A 88 15.64 -1.65 20.95
N GLY A 89 15.75 -2.08 22.22
CA GLY A 89 14.71 -2.87 22.87
C GLY A 89 13.37 -2.14 23.01
N GLY A 90 13.39 -0.84 23.29
CA GLY A 90 12.19 0.00 23.37
C GLY A 90 11.50 0.13 22.02
N LEU A 91 12.25 0.39 20.95
CA LEU A 91 11.74 0.46 19.59
C LEU A 91 11.12 -0.87 19.13
N ILE A 92 11.79 -2.00 19.36
CA ILE A 92 11.23 -3.32 19.05
C ILE A 92 9.88 -3.51 19.74
N LYS A 93 9.79 -3.19 21.04
CA LYS A 93 8.52 -3.27 21.78
C LYS A 93 7.45 -2.35 21.22
N TYR A 94 7.79 -1.13 20.79
CA TYR A 94 6.85 -0.20 20.17
C TYR A 94 6.31 -0.73 18.84
N PHE A 95 7.17 -1.19 17.93
CA PHE A 95 6.78 -1.73 16.62
C PHE A 95 5.98 -3.03 16.71
N LEU A 96 6.25 -3.86 17.73
CA LEU A 96 5.44 -5.04 18.06
C LEU A 96 4.09 -4.70 18.73
N GLY A 97 3.84 -3.44 19.07
CA GLY A 97 2.61 -2.99 19.75
C GLY A 97 2.56 -3.25 21.25
N HIS A 98 3.69 -3.63 21.88
CA HIS A 98 3.78 -3.83 23.33
C HIS A 98 3.87 -2.51 24.12
N ILE A 99 4.21 -1.41 23.45
CA ILE A 99 4.20 -0.06 24.00
C ILE A 99 3.30 0.80 23.12
N SER A 100 2.29 1.41 23.71
CA SER A 100 1.51 2.46 23.02
C SER A 100 2.12 3.80 23.34
N ILE A 101 2.61 4.48 22.31
CA ILE A 101 2.81 5.93 22.33
C ILE A 101 1.57 6.54 21.69
N THR A 102 1.09 7.66 22.21
CA THR A 102 -0.20 8.32 21.88
C THR A 102 -0.36 8.72 20.41
N TYR A 103 0.70 8.60 19.62
CA TYR A 103 0.64 8.55 18.16
C TYR A 103 -0.04 7.25 17.73
N LYS A 104 -1.37 7.19 17.82
CA LYS A 104 -2.11 6.05 17.26
C LYS A 104 -1.87 6.02 15.76
N THR A 105 -1.14 5.02 15.28
CA THR A 105 -1.16 4.64 13.88
C THR A 105 -2.60 4.26 13.55
N PRO A 106 -3.24 4.89 12.56
CA PRO A 106 -4.54 4.43 12.11
C PRO A 106 -4.37 3.01 11.57
N GLU A 107 -5.29 2.13 11.94
CA GLU A 107 -5.36 0.81 11.34
C GLU A 107 -5.60 0.97 9.83
N ILE A 108 -4.76 0.31 9.04
CA ILE A 108 -4.89 0.33 7.59
C ILE A 108 -6.01 -0.63 7.20
N SER A 109 -7.12 -0.08 6.73
CA SER A 109 -8.16 -0.84 6.04
C SER A 109 -8.04 -0.63 4.54
N PHE A 110 -7.61 -1.65 3.81
CA PHE A 110 -7.58 -1.64 2.36
C PHE A 110 -8.96 -1.98 1.80
N ASN A 111 -9.40 -1.23 0.79
CA ASN A 111 -10.55 -1.61 -0.01
C ASN A 111 -10.05 -2.18 -1.34
N ARG A 112 -10.16 -3.51 -1.47
CA ARG A 112 -10.24 -4.26 -2.75
C ARG A 112 -8.95 -4.44 -3.56
N ASN A 113 -8.19 -3.37 -3.83
CA ASN A 113 -6.93 -3.43 -4.59
C ASN A 113 -5.80 -2.86 -3.72
N TYR A 114 -4.88 -3.72 -3.30
CA TYR A 114 -3.79 -3.34 -2.40
C TYR A 114 -2.79 -2.42 -3.10
N PHE A 115 -2.50 -2.67 -4.38
CA PHE A 115 -1.58 -1.83 -5.13
C PHE A 115 -2.11 -0.40 -5.25
N SER A 116 -3.37 -0.22 -5.66
CA SER A 116 -3.98 1.12 -5.75
C SER A 116 -4.06 1.82 -4.40
N PHE A 117 -4.27 1.07 -3.31
CA PHE A 117 -4.26 1.62 -1.96
C PHE A 117 -2.89 2.18 -1.58
N ILE A 118 -1.81 1.44 -1.87
CA ILE A 118 -0.44 1.89 -1.59
C ILE A 118 -0.03 3.03 -2.50
N ASP A 119 -0.36 2.96 -3.77
CA ASP A 119 -0.06 4.01 -4.75
C ASP A 119 -0.68 5.36 -4.35
N GLN A 120 -1.92 5.33 -3.85
CA GLN A 120 -2.65 6.50 -3.36
C GLN A 120 -2.37 6.82 -1.89
N TRP A 121 -1.40 6.14 -1.27
CA TRP A 121 -1.09 6.35 0.14
C TRP A 121 -0.68 7.80 0.37
N TYR A 122 -1.40 8.47 1.28
CA TYR A 122 -1.08 9.83 1.67
C TYR A 122 -1.14 9.94 3.18
N SER A 123 -0.02 10.29 3.79
CA SER A 123 0.13 10.38 5.23
C SER A 123 -0.37 11.73 5.74
N TYR A 124 -1.69 11.88 5.85
CA TYR A 124 -2.35 13.14 6.24
C TYR A 124 -2.02 13.63 7.68
N LYS A 125 -1.21 12.91 8.47
CA LYS A 125 -0.93 13.21 9.88
C LYS A 125 0.51 12.86 10.32
N LEU A 126 1.53 13.28 9.58
CA LEU A 126 2.94 13.06 9.98
C LEU A 126 3.42 13.95 11.14
N HIS A 127 2.82 15.13 11.32
CA HIS A 127 3.31 16.13 12.28
C HIS A 127 3.51 15.62 13.71
N PRO A 128 2.56 14.85 14.31
CA PRO A 128 2.75 14.28 15.64
C PRO A 128 3.92 13.28 15.68
N MET A 129 4.14 12.54 14.60
CA MET A 129 5.16 11.48 14.52
C MET A 129 6.55 12.01 14.14
N LYS A 130 6.73 13.32 13.96
CA LYS A 130 8.02 13.93 13.61
C LYS A 130 9.18 13.44 14.49
N PRO A 131 9.05 13.35 15.83
CA PRO A 131 10.16 12.89 16.67
C PRO A 131 10.56 11.44 16.39
N LEU A 132 9.57 10.57 16.12
CA LEU A 132 9.83 9.18 15.75
C LEU A 132 10.53 9.11 14.39
N PHE A 133 10.11 9.91 13.41
CA PHE A 133 10.76 9.93 12.10
C PHE A 133 12.19 10.48 12.14
N SER A 134 12.44 11.52 12.95
CA SER A 134 13.79 12.03 13.16
C SER A 134 14.68 10.99 13.83
N LEU A 135 14.15 10.26 14.82
CA LEU A 135 14.85 9.14 15.45
C LEU A 135 15.15 8.00 14.46
N LEU A 136 14.18 7.63 13.62
CA LEU A 136 14.34 6.60 12.60
C LEU A 136 15.35 7.01 11.50
N ASN A 137 15.33 8.26 11.05
CA ASN A 137 16.32 8.79 10.11
C ASN A 137 17.73 8.74 10.73
N TRP A 138 17.86 9.05 12.01
CA TRP A 138 19.13 8.94 12.71
C TRP A 138 19.64 7.50 12.80
N ILE A 139 18.76 6.56 13.15
CA ILE A 139 19.09 5.13 13.20
C ILE A 139 19.46 4.60 11.82
N TYR A 140 18.74 5.00 10.76
CA TYR A 140 19.05 4.58 9.39
C TYR A 140 20.49 4.94 8.99
N ARG A 141 20.96 6.13 9.34
CA ARG A 141 22.33 6.57 9.01
C ARG A 141 23.43 5.92 9.84
N ASP A 142 23.17 5.69 11.12
CA ASP A 142 24.20 5.19 12.04
C ASP A 142 24.17 3.66 12.21
N ASP A 143 22.99 3.03 12.15
CA ASP A 143 22.76 1.58 12.30
C ASP A 143 21.72 1.04 11.30
N GLU A 144 22.06 1.10 10.01
CA GLU A 144 21.23 0.67 8.88
C GLU A 144 20.64 -0.74 9.05
N GLU A 145 21.45 -1.73 9.47
CA GLU A 145 21.00 -3.11 9.69
C GLU A 145 19.84 -3.17 10.70
N PHE A 146 19.99 -2.47 11.82
CA PHE A 146 18.94 -2.43 12.83
C PHE A 146 17.70 -1.66 12.35
N PHE A 147 17.89 -0.62 11.54
CA PHE A 147 16.77 0.11 10.95
C PHE A 147 15.89 -0.84 10.15
N PHE A 148 16.46 -1.63 9.23
CA PHE A 148 15.68 -2.58 8.42
C PHE A 148 15.08 -3.72 9.26
N ASP A 149 15.82 -4.24 10.24
CA ASP A 149 15.29 -5.22 11.21
C ASP A 149 14.05 -4.73 11.96
N LEU A 150 14.05 -3.44 12.34
CA LEU A 150 12.93 -2.80 13.02
C LEU A 150 11.78 -2.52 12.05
N PHE A 151 12.12 -2.06 10.85
CA PHE A 151 11.21 -1.71 9.78
C PHE A 151 10.28 -2.86 9.42
N PHE A 152 10.81 -4.08 9.25
CA PHE A 152 10.02 -5.27 8.98
C PHE A 152 9.18 -5.77 10.16
N LYS A 153 9.45 -5.30 11.40
CA LYS A 153 8.67 -5.62 12.61
C LYS A 153 7.46 -4.71 12.83
N ASP A 154 7.19 -3.74 11.96
CA ASP A 154 5.97 -2.91 12.06
C ASP A 154 4.72 -3.78 11.88
N ASN A 155 4.00 -4.02 12.97
CA ASN A 155 2.73 -4.76 12.94
C ASN A 155 1.57 -3.93 12.38
N SER A 156 1.68 -2.60 12.36
CA SER A 156 0.60 -1.72 11.91
C SER A 156 0.60 -1.47 10.40
N ASN A 157 1.70 -1.81 9.71
CA ASN A 157 2.01 -1.48 8.31
C ASN A 157 2.04 0.03 7.99
N TYR A 158 1.64 0.90 8.91
CA TYR A 158 1.52 2.33 8.67
C TYR A 158 2.89 2.97 8.47
N LEU A 159 3.84 2.68 9.36
CA LEU A 159 5.19 3.22 9.25
C LEU A 159 5.90 2.60 8.06
N PHE A 160 5.69 1.28 7.85
CA PHE A 160 6.23 0.57 6.70
C PHE A 160 5.88 1.24 5.38
N ILE A 161 4.58 1.37 5.08
CA ILE A 161 4.11 1.93 3.81
C ILE A 161 4.54 3.38 3.67
N THR A 162 4.47 4.16 4.75
CA THR A 162 4.78 5.59 4.64
C THR A 162 6.26 5.87 4.37
N LEU A 163 7.16 5.03 4.88
CA LEU A 163 8.59 5.14 4.58
C LEU A 163 8.88 4.73 3.13
N VAL A 164 8.28 3.63 2.67
CA VAL A 164 8.44 3.12 1.30
C VAL A 164 7.84 4.05 0.24
N HIS A 165 6.74 4.75 0.53
CA HIS A 165 6.13 5.68 -0.42
C HIS A 165 6.99 6.95 -0.66
N GLY A 166 7.98 7.20 0.21
CA GLY A 166 8.91 8.31 0.08
C GLY A 166 8.33 9.61 0.65
N GLY A 167 9.08 10.25 1.55
CA GLY A 167 8.70 11.55 2.12
C GLY A 167 8.95 11.71 3.62
N ILE A 168 9.47 10.68 4.29
CA ILE A 168 9.75 10.73 5.74
C ILE A 168 11.25 10.73 6.05
N ILE A 169 12.01 9.81 5.46
CA ILE A 169 13.47 9.71 5.67
C ILE A 169 14.17 10.38 4.50
N GLU A 170 15.06 11.32 4.82
CA GLU A 170 15.89 12.05 3.85
C GLU A 170 16.89 11.06 3.22
N ASP A 171 16.94 11.04 1.88
CA ASP A 171 17.78 10.14 1.07
C ASP A 171 17.58 8.65 1.38
N PHE A 172 16.34 8.25 1.69
CA PHE A 172 16.00 6.84 1.89
C PHE A 172 16.21 6.04 0.60
N GLU A 173 17.03 5.01 0.69
CA GLU A 173 17.22 4.02 -0.36
C GLU A 173 17.04 2.63 0.24
N PHE A 174 16.23 1.81 -0.41
CA PHE A 174 16.08 0.41 -0.04
C PHE A 174 17.22 -0.40 -0.66
N ASP A 175 18.24 -0.72 0.13
CA ASP A 175 19.31 -1.63 -0.30
C ASP A 175 18.74 -3.06 -0.45
N GLU A 176 19.03 -3.69 -1.59
CA GLU A 176 18.56 -5.01 -1.99
C GLU A 176 18.82 -6.07 -0.90
N LYS A 177 19.95 -5.97 -0.18
CA LYS A 177 20.37 -6.94 0.84
C LYS A 177 19.43 -7.03 2.05
N TYR A 178 18.59 -6.01 2.27
CA TYR A 178 17.63 -5.99 3.38
C TYR A 178 16.21 -6.33 2.95
N ILE A 179 15.95 -6.60 1.67
CA ILE A 179 14.60 -6.93 1.21
C ILE A 179 14.23 -8.33 1.70
N GLN A 180 13.17 -8.43 2.52
CA GLN A 180 12.64 -9.69 3.00
C GLN A 180 11.40 -10.13 2.19
N PHE A 181 11.61 -10.90 1.13
CA PHE A 181 10.51 -11.45 0.30
C PHE A 181 9.77 -12.64 0.93
N GLY A 182 10.35 -13.26 1.97
CA GLY A 182 9.73 -14.33 2.75
C GLY A 182 8.84 -13.83 3.91
N CYS A 183 8.32 -12.61 3.83
CA CYS A 183 7.44 -12.06 4.85
C CYS A 183 6.00 -12.57 4.64
N ASP A 184 5.34 -13.06 5.69
CA ASP A 184 3.92 -13.47 5.64
C ASP A 184 2.96 -12.27 5.52
N ASP A 185 3.46 -11.04 5.69
CA ASP A 185 2.68 -9.82 5.57
C ASP A 185 2.57 -9.36 4.11
N GLU A 186 1.43 -9.68 3.51
CA GLU A 186 1.14 -9.34 2.13
C GLU A 186 1.25 -7.83 1.85
N ILE A 187 0.85 -6.96 2.78
CA ILE A 187 0.87 -5.50 2.55
C ILE A 187 2.32 -5.02 2.37
N LYS A 188 3.27 -5.58 3.12
CA LYS A 188 4.69 -5.25 2.98
C LYS A 188 5.22 -5.65 1.62
N LEU A 189 4.83 -6.82 1.11
CA LEU A 189 5.22 -7.26 -0.24
C LEU A 189 4.67 -6.31 -1.31
N TYR A 190 3.41 -5.88 -1.19
CA TYR A 190 2.84 -4.88 -2.10
C TYR A 190 3.57 -3.53 -2.01
N ALA A 191 3.97 -3.10 -0.81
CA ALA A 191 4.73 -1.87 -0.62
C ALA A 191 6.14 -1.97 -1.23
N ILE A 192 6.86 -3.07 -1.00
CA ILE A 192 8.18 -3.31 -1.63
C ILE A 192 8.05 -3.35 -3.15
N PHE A 193 7.05 -4.06 -3.67
CA PHE A 193 6.76 -4.05 -5.11
C PHE A 193 6.51 -2.63 -5.61
N TYR A 194 5.68 -1.85 -4.90
CA TYR A 194 5.44 -0.45 -5.22
C TYR A 194 6.75 0.33 -5.24
N TYR A 195 7.59 0.28 -4.20
CA TYR A 195 8.88 0.96 -4.16
C TYR A 195 9.74 0.69 -5.41
N LEU A 196 9.87 -0.59 -5.76
CA LEU A 196 10.72 -1.04 -6.87
C LEU A 196 10.16 -0.66 -8.24
N ILE A 197 8.82 -0.66 -8.40
CA ILE A 197 8.15 -0.35 -9.68
C ILE A 197 7.77 1.12 -9.83
N ASN A 198 7.67 1.88 -8.73
CA ASN A 198 7.19 3.26 -8.69
C ASN A 198 7.97 4.20 -9.60
N PRO A 199 9.30 4.07 -9.75
CA PRO A 199 10.00 4.78 -10.79
C PRO A 199 9.28 4.55 -12.14
N TYR A 200 9.24 3.33 -12.65
CA TYR A 200 8.63 3.01 -13.94
C TYR A 200 7.16 3.44 -14.09
N HIS A 201 6.42 3.52 -12.98
CA HIS A 201 5.01 3.88 -12.96
C HIS A 201 4.73 5.33 -13.42
N TYR A 202 5.62 6.30 -13.16
CA TYR A 202 5.31 7.74 -13.32
C TYR A 202 6.17 8.55 -14.32
N LEU A 203 7.44 8.19 -14.62
CA LEU A 203 8.30 9.01 -15.51
C LEU A 203 8.50 8.41 -16.91
N GLN A 204 8.65 9.29 -17.91
CA GLN A 204 8.92 8.94 -19.31
C GLN A 204 10.41 8.76 -19.62
N ASN A 205 11.32 9.13 -18.72
CA ASN A 205 12.77 9.07 -18.90
C ASN A 205 13.39 8.27 -17.76
N TYR A 206 13.77 7.01 -18.03
CA TYR A 206 14.35 6.11 -17.03
C TYR A 206 15.74 5.63 -17.37
N ASP A 207 16.53 5.44 -16.32
CA ASP A 207 17.72 4.60 -16.33
C ASP A 207 17.29 3.13 -16.49
N VAL A 208 17.58 2.58 -17.67
CA VAL A 208 17.19 1.23 -18.07
C VAL A 208 17.91 0.17 -17.24
N GLU A 209 19.13 0.44 -16.76
CA GLU A 209 19.90 -0.54 -16.00
C GLU A 209 19.34 -0.72 -14.59
N ASN A 210 19.08 0.39 -13.89
CA ASN A 210 18.44 0.38 -12.57
C ASN A 210 17.05 -0.30 -12.61
N PHE A 211 16.29 -0.07 -13.68
CA PHE A 211 14.99 -0.73 -13.86
C PHE A 211 15.12 -2.26 -14.00
N LYS A 212 16.13 -2.76 -14.74
CA LYS A 212 16.37 -4.19 -14.88
C LYS A 212 16.78 -4.84 -13.55
N SER A 213 17.57 -4.14 -12.73
CA SER A 213 17.89 -4.61 -11.37
C SER A 213 16.62 -4.74 -10.54
N ASN A 214 15.81 -3.68 -10.47
CA ASN A 214 14.56 -3.68 -9.71
C ASN A 214 13.58 -4.76 -10.19
N LEU A 215 13.46 -4.98 -11.50
CA LEU A 215 12.64 -6.08 -12.03
C LEU A 215 13.18 -7.44 -11.60
N SER A 216 14.50 -7.63 -11.60
CA SER A 216 15.11 -8.88 -11.17
C SER A 216 14.77 -9.19 -9.72
N LEU A 217 14.84 -8.18 -8.84
CA LEU A 217 14.41 -8.29 -7.44
C LEU A 217 12.91 -8.58 -7.30
N ILE A 218 12.07 -7.88 -8.07
CA ILE A 218 10.61 -8.14 -8.06
C ILE A 218 10.32 -9.61 -8.38
N MET A 219 11.07 -10.21 -9.30
CA MET A 219 10.90 -11.62 -9.69
C MET A 219 11.35 -12.61 -8.61
N GLU A 220 12.02 -12.17 -7.54
CA GLU A 220 12.33 -12.99 -6.36
C GLU A 220 11.13 -13.13 -5.39
N ILE A 221 10.11 -12.27 -5.51
CA ILE A 221 8.85 -12.41 -4.75
C ILE A 221 8.24 -13.79 -5.06
N PRO A 222 7.79 -14.56 -4.04
CA PRO A 222 7.18 -15.86 -4.30
C PRO A 222 6.02 -15.76 -5.30
N LEU A 223 6.05 -16.62 -6.32
CA LEU A 223 5.22 -16.52 -7.52
C LEU A 223 3.72 -16.37 -7.23
N ASN A 224 3.20 -17.02 -6.19
CA ASN A 224 1.80 -16.92 -5.78
C ASN A 224 1.42 -15.50 -5.34
N PHE A 225 2.29 -14.83 -4.58
CA PHE A 225 2.09 -13.43 -4.19
C PHE A 225 2.33 -12.50 -5.37
N LEU A 226 3.41 -12.73 -6.13
CA LEU A 226 3.76 -11.90 -7.28
C LEU A 226 2.65 -11.88 -8.33
N MET A 227 2.04 -13.03 -8.64
CA MET A 227 0.89 -13.10 -9.55
C MET A 227 -0.25 -12.19 -9.08
N LYS A 228 -0.61 -12.25 -7.80
CA LYS A 228 -1.68 -11.42 -7.24
C LYS A 228 -1.33 -9.92 -7.31
N ILE A 229 -0.11 -9.56 -6.92
CA ILE A 229 0.40 -8.19 -6.96
C ILE A 229 0.41 -7.64 -8.39
N VAL A 230 0.90 -8.41 -9.36
CA VAL A 230 0.95 -8.02 -10.78
C VAL A 230 -0.45 -7.81 -11.35
N LEU A 231 -1.43 -8.65 -11.02
CA LEU A 231 -2.80 -8.45 -11.48
C LEU A 231 -3.44 -7.20 -10.84
N ASP A 232 -3.15 -6.92 -9.57
CA ASP A 232 -3.56 -5.69 -8.89
C ASP A 232 -2.91 -4.43 -9.47
N TYR A 233 -1.62 -4.53 -9.83
CA TYR A 233 -0.89 -3.52 -10.58
C TYR A 233 -1.59 -3.25 -11.91
N ILE A 234 -1.78 -4.28 -12.75
CA ILE A 234 -2.40 -4.14 -14.08
C ILE A 234 -3.76 -3.45 -14.02
N ARG A 235 -4.62 -3.79 -13.05
CA ARG A 235 -5.95 -3.20 -12.94
C ARG A 235 -6.00 -1.81 -12.29
N SER A 236 -4.89 -1.31 -11.78
CA SER A 236 -4.83 0.04 -11.22
C SER A 236 -4.97 1.10 -12.32
N SER A 237 -5.80 2.12 -12.08
CA SER A 237 -6.05 3.19 -13.06
C SER A 237 -4.83 4.06 -13.37
N HIS A 238 -3.82 4.03 -12.49
CA HIS A 238 -2.61 4.83 -12.64
C HIS A 238 -1.54 4.13 -13.48
N VAL A 239 -1.68 2.82 -13.72
CA VAL A 239 -0.74 2.06 -14.55
C VAL A 239 -0.90 2.41 -16.02
N LYS A 240 0.20 2.92 -16.60
CA LYS A 240 0.29 3.28 -18.03
C LYS A 240 1.03 2.24 -18.86
N ILE A 241 1.98 1.54 -18.25
CA ILE A 241 2.86 0.60 -18.94
C ILE A 241 3.00 -0.65 -18.09
N VAL A 242 2.89 -1.82 -18.71
CA VAL A 242 3.10 -3.11 -18.06
C VAL A 242 4.41 -3.71 -18.59
N PRO A 243 5.41 -3.98 -17.73
CA PRO A 243 6.65 -4.64 -18.13
C PRO A 243 6.41 -5.99 -18.83
N MET A 244 7.21 -6.29 -19.85
CA MET A 244 7.04 -7.52 -20.64
C MET A 244 7.37 -8.77 -19.82
N GLU A 245 8.23 -8.63 -18.82
CA GLU A 245 8.59 -9.63 -17.82
C GLU A 245 7.33 -10.13 -17.09
N PHE A 246 6.42 -9.24 -16.71
CA PHE A 246 5.15 -9.61 -16.07
C PHE A 246 4.22 -10.35 -17.05
N VAL A 247 4.23 -9.97 -18.33
CA VAL A 247 3.47 -10.67 -19.38
C VAL A 247 4.02 -12.08 -19.61
N ASN A 248 5.35 -12.22 -19.62
CA ASN A 248 6.02 -13.52 -19.75
C ASN A 248 5.79 -14.40 -18.53
N MET A 249 5.83 -13.85 -17.33
CA MET A 249 5.47 -14.55 -16.10
C MET A 249 4.03 -15.10 -16.17
N ILE A 250 3.06 -14.30 -16.63
CA ILE A 250 1.67 -14.75 -16.81
C ILE A 250 1.58 -15.89 -17.83
N LYS A 251 2.34 -15.82 -18.93
CA LYS A 251 2.39 -16.86 -19.97
C LYS A 251 2.91 -18.19 -19.46
N GLU A 252 4.01 -18.14 -18.73
CA GLU A 252 4.71 -19.32 -18.22
C GLU A 252 3.91 -19.99 -17.10
N ASN A 253 2.96 -19.28 -16.49
CA ASN A 253 2.20 -19.72 -15.32
C ASN A 253 0.69 -19.56 -15.52
N ASP A 254 0.16 -20.00 -16.67
CA ASP A 254 -1.23 -19.78 -17.09
C ASP A 254 -2.27 -20.36 -16.11
N ALA A 255 -2.02 -21.54 -15.54
CA ALA A 255 -2.91 -22.18 -14.57
C ALA A 255 -3.08 -21.32 -13.31
N LEU A 256 -1.97 -20.84 -12.74
CA LEU A 256 -1.97 -19.96 -11.58
C LEU A 256 -2.60 -18.60 -11.90
N PHE A 257 -2.33 -18.06 -13.10
CA PHE A 257 -2.98 -16.85 -13.58
C PHE A 257 -4.50 -17.01 -13.62
N TYR A 258 -5.02 -18.08 -14.25
CA TYR A 258 -6.46 -18.30 -14.33
C TYR A 258 -7.08 -18.53 -12.95
N GLU A 259 -6.43 -19.26 -12.06
CA GLU A 259 -6.87 -19.42 -10.67
C GLU A 259 -7.00 -18.07 -9.97
N THR A 260 -5.95 -17.25 -10.07
CA THR A 260 -5.87 -15.94 -9.39
C THR A 260 -6.86 -14.93 -9.99
N PHE A 261 -6.90 -14.82 -11.32
CA PHE A 261 -7.81 -13.92 -12.05
C PHE A 261 -9.29 -14.27 -11.83
N ASN A 262 -9.62 -15.57 -11.76
CA ASN A 262 -11.00 -15.97 -11.51
C ASN A 262 -11.43 -15.67 -10.06
N ARG A 263 -10.53 -15.76 -9.08
CA ARG A 263 -10.80 -15.37 -7.68
C ARG A 263 -10.86 -13.84 -7.49
N MET A 264 -10.12 -13.09 -8.29
CA MET A 264 -10.10 -11.63 -8.23
C MET A 264 -11.48 -11.03 -8.53
N GLU A 265 -11.99 -10.19 -7.64
CA GLU A 265 -13.22 -9.42 -7.89
C GLU A 265 -12.92 -8.25 -8.84
N ILE A 266 -13.78 -8.07 -9.85
CA ILE A 266 -13.71 -6.97 -10.81
C ILE A 266 -14.96 -6.10 -10.59
N TYR A 267 -14.76 -4.84 -10.24
CA TYR A 267 -15.86 -3.96 -9.80
C TYR A 267 -16.31 -2.98 -10.87
N SER A 268 -15.48 -2.76 -11.88
CA SER A 268 -15.78 -1.84 -12.97
C SER A 268 -15.41 -2.42 -14.32
N PHE A 269 -16.07 -1.93 -15.36
CA PHE A 269 -15.72 -2.29 -16.73
C PHE A 269 -14.32 -1.77 -17.10
N TYR A 270 -13.90 -0.65 -16.51
CA TYR A 270 -12.55 -0.11 -16.67
C TYR A 270 -11.46 -1.06 -16.15
N GLU A 271 -11.63 -1.66 -14.98
CA GLU A 271 -10.70 -2.69 -14.48
C GLU A 271 -10.59 -3.87 -15.46
N LEU A 272 -11.68 -4.26 -16.11
CA LEU A 272 -11.68 -5.32 -17.11
C LEU A 272 -10.93 -4.91 -18.39
N LEU A 273 -11.06 -3.64 -18.82
CA LEU A 273 -10.34 -3.08 -19.96
C LEU A 273 -8.82 -3.19 -19.76
N SER A 274 -8.33 -2.97 -18.54
CA SER A 274 -6.90 -2.99 -18.22
C SER A 274 -6.23 -4.32 -18.53
N PHE A 275 -6.96 -5.44 -18.60
CA PHE A 275 -6.38 -6.74 -18.93
C PHE A 275 -6.43 -7.11 -20.42
N LEU A 276 -7.13 -6.35 -21.27
CA LEU A 276 -7.37 -6.74 -22.65
C LEU A 276 -6.10 -6.84 -23.50
N PHE A 277 -5.04 -6.11 -23.15
CA PHE A 277 -3.77 -6.22 -23.86
C PHE A 277 -3.24 -7.66 -23.81
N LEU A 278 -3.52 -8.43 -22.74
CA LEU A 278 -3.13 -9.84 -22.64
C LEU A 278 -3.77 -10.70 -23.74
N LEU A 279 -4.90 -10.31 -24.33
CA LEU A 279 -5.45 -11.02 -25.49
C LEU A 279 -4.58 -10.85 -26.74
N LYS A 280 -3.80 -9.77 -26.87
CA LYS A 280 -2.97 -9.52 -28.06
C LYS A 280 -1.63 -10.25 -28.01
N TYR A 281 -1.07 -10.44 -26.82
CA TYR A 281 0.32 -10.93 -26.66
C TYR A 281 0.45 -12.44 -26.45
N ASN A 282 -0.64 -13.20 -26.51
CA ASN A 282 -0.67 -14.60 -26.09
C ASN A 282 -1.08 -15.58 -27.20
N SER A 283 -0.84 -16.87 -26.98
CA SER A 283 -1.23 -17.94 -27.91
C SER A 283 -2.74 -18.00 -28.14
N ALA A 284 -3.20 -18.51 -29.28
CA ALA A 284 -4.64 -18.59 -29.60
C ALA A 284 -5.44 -19.38 -28.54
N ASN A 285 -4.85 -20.41 -27.93
CA ASN A 285 -5.50 -21.17 -26.85
C ASN A 285 -5.67 -20.34 -25.58
N PHE A 286 -4.64 -19.59 -25.19
CA PHE A 286 -4.73 -18.66 -24.08
C PHE A 286 -5.79 -17.59 -24.34
N GLN A 287 -5.80 -16.99 -25.55
CA GLN A 287 -6.76 -15.95 -25.92
C GLN A 287 -8.21 -16.43 -25.76
N ASN A 288 -8.51 -17.62 -26.26
CA ASN A 288 -9.86 -18.20 -26.16
C ASN A 288 -10.27 -18.47 -24.71
N THR A 289 -9.37 -19.03 -23.90
CA THR A 289 -9.64 -19.37 -22.50
C THR A 289 -9.77 -18.10 -21.65
N PHE A 290 -8.89 -17.13 -21.87
CA PHE A 290 -8.91 -15.86 -21.16
C PHE A 290 -10.14 -15.02 -21.53
N PHE A 291 -10.52 -15.00 -22.82
CA PHE A 291 -11.76 -14.34 -23.25
C PHE A 291 -13.00 -14.92 -22.56
N LYS A 292 -13.07 -16.24 -22.35
CA LYS A 292 -14.17 -16.84 -21.57
C LYS A 292 -14.18 -16.36 -20.11
N CYS A 293 -13.00 -16.15 -19.50
CA CYS A 293 -12.91 -15.58 -18.16
C CYS A 293 -13.37 -14.12 -18.14
N ILE A 294 -12.94 -13.31 -19.13
CA ILE A 294 -13.41 -11.94 -19.32
C ILE A 294 -14.93 -11.90 -19.48
N LEU A 295 -15.51 -12.79 -20.29
CA LEU A 295 -16.95 -12.83 -20.55
C LEU A 295 -17.75 -13.12 -19.26
N LYS A 296 -17.25 -14.01 -18.40
CA LYS A 296 -17.84 -14.27 -17.08
C LYS A 296 -17.79 -13.04 -16.16
N LYS A 297 -16.67 -12.33 -16.14
CA LYS A 297 -16.53 -11.09 -15.35
C LYS A 297 -17.45 -9.99 -15.89
N LEU A 298 -17.56 -9.86 -17.21
CA LEU A 298 -18.49 -8.95 -17.87
C LEU A 298 -19.96 -9.28 -17.54
N GLU A 299 -20.35 -10.57 -17.57
CA GLU A 299 -21.68 -11.01 -17.15
C GLU A 299 -21.97 -10.55 -15.72
N SER A 300 -21.03 -10.75 -14.78
CA SER A 300 -21.18 -10.27 -13.40
C SER A 300 -21.39 -8.76 -13.31
N LEU A 301 -20.64 -7.96 -14.09
CA LEU A 301 -20.80 -6.51 -14.13
C LEU A 301 -22.16 -6.07 -14.69
N LEU A 302 -22.66 -6.77 -15.71
CA LEU A 302 -23.95 -6.49 -16.33
C LEU A 302 -25.14 -6.91 -15.45
N MET A 303 -24.93 -7.87 -14.54
CA MET A 303 -25.95 -8.29 -13.58
C MET A 303 -26.12 -7.31 -12.40
N ASN A 304 -25.15 -6.41 -12.16
CA ASN A 304 -25.25 -5.37 -11.12
C ASN A 304 -26.52 -4.53 -11.26
N LYS A 305 -27.01 -3.96 -10.14
CA LYS A 305 -28.23 -3.13 -10.11
C LYS A 305 -28.21 -2.01 -11.17
N PHE A 306 -27.04 -1.41 -11.41
CA PHE A 306 -26.83 -0.38 -12.43
C PHE A 306 -25.67 -0.77 -13.34
N ILE A 307 -25.83 -0.54 -14.65
CA ILE A 307 -24.81 -0.82 -15.66
C ILE A 307 -24.04 0.47 -15.95
N HIS A 308 -22.78 0.52 -15.51
CA HIS A 308 -21.89 1.68 -15.68
C HIS A 308 -20.87 1.42 -16.80
N ILE A 309 -21.34 1.25 -18.04
CA ILE A 309 -20.48 1.07 -19.23
C ILE A 309 -20.73 2.22 -20.19
N LYS A 310 -19.70 3.02 -20.51
CA LYS A 310 -19.81 4.06 -21.54
C LYS A 310 -19.59 3.46 -22.93
N ILE A 311 -20.15 4.09 -23.95
CA ILE A 311 -19.97 3.65 -25.34
C ILE A 311 -18.51 3.73 -25.77
N ASP A 312 -17.79 4.77 -25.35
CA ASP A 312 -16.35 4.89 -25.65
C ASP A 312 -15.52 3.76 -25.01
N ASP A 313 -15.88 3.35 -23.79
CA ASP A 313 -15.24 2.22 -23.12
C ASP A 313 -15.54 0.91 -23.88
N LEU A 314 -16.78 0.70 -24.31
CA LEU A 314 -17.17 -0.47 -25.10
C LEU A 314 -16.49 -0.49 -26.48
N LYS A 315 -16.33 0.67 -27.11
CA LYS A 315 -15.56 0.84 -28.36
C LYS A 315 -14.12 0.39 -28.17
N LEU A 316 -13.48 0.83 -27.09
CA LEU A 316 -12.12 0.42 -26.74
C LEU A 316 -12.05 -1.09 -26.48
N PHE A 317 -13.03 -1.66 -25.78
CA PHE A 317 -13.15 -3.10 -25.55
C PHE A 317 -13.18 -3.88 -26.88
N TYR A 318 -14.04 -3.48 -27.82
CA TYR A 318 -14.15 -4.13 -29.13
C TYR A 318 -12.93 -3.98 -30.01
N SER A 319 -12.14 -2.91 -29.86
CA SER A 319 -10.88 -2.78 -30.60
C SER A 319 -9.83 -3.85 -30.26
N HIS A 320 -10.03 -4.64 -29.20
CA HIS A 320 -9.17 -5.73 -28.77
C HIS A 320 -9.73 -7.12 -29.12
N LEU A 321 -10.93 -7.20 -29.68
CA LEU A 321 -11.63 -8.45 -29.91
C LEU A 321 -11.74 -8.77 -31.41
N SER A 322 -11.74 -10.06 -31.71
CA SER A 322 -12.12 -10.56 -33.03
C SER A 322 -13.63 -10.42 -33.27
N LYS A 323 -14.07 -10.40 -34.53
CA LYS A 323 -15.51 -10.37 -34.89
C LYS A 323 -16.33 -11.47 -34.21
N LYS A 324 -15.74 -12.66 -34.04
CA LYS A 324 -16.37 -13.78 -33.33
C LYS A 324 -16.60 -13.45 -31.85
N GLN A 325 -15.58 -12.94 -31.17
CA GLN A 325 -15.66 -12.54 -29.76
C GLN A 325 -16.66 -11.38 -29.56
N ILE A 326 -16.70 -10.40 -30.47
CA ILE A 326 -17.71 -9.33 -30.45
C ILE A 326 -19.13 -9.92 -30.55
N SER A 327 -19.31 -10.92 -31.44
CA SER A 327 -20.60 -11.61 -31.57
C SER A 327 -21.00 -12.34 -30.27
N GLU A 328 -20.06 -12.95 -29.55
CA GLU A 328 -20.32 -13.59 -28.25
C GLU A 328 -20.72 -12.56 -27.17
N VAL A 329 -20.11 -11.37 -27.17
CA VAL A 329 -20.50 -10.27 -26.27
C VAL A 329 -21.90 -9.77 -26.59
N LEU A 330 -22.23 -9.59 -27.88
CA LEU A 330 -23.57 -9.19 -28.32
C LEU A 330 -24.63 -10.21 -27.84
N LEU A 331 -24.35 -11.51 -27.99
CA LEU A 331 -25.26 -12.56 -27.51
C LEU A 331 -25.45 -12.50 -25.98
N LEU A 332 -24.39 -12.21 -25.23
CA LEU A 332 -24.49 -12.00 -23.78
C LEU A 332 -25.40 -10.80 -23.45
N LEU A 333 -25.23 -9.66 -24.13
CA LEU A 333 -26.05 -8.47 -23.91
C LEU A 333 -27.54 -8.74 -24.19
N ILE A 334 -27.85 -9.41 -25.31
CA ILE A 334 -29.22 -9.81 -25.68
C ILE A 334 -29.81 -10.73 -24.62
N LYS A 335 -29.08 -11.79 -24.23
CA LYS A 335 -29.50 -12.74 -23.21
C LYS A 335 -29.83 -12.06 -21.88
N ILE A 336 -29.00 -11.12 -21.43
CA ILE A 336 -29.25 -10.41 -20.16
C ILE A 336 -30.47 -9.50 -20.28
N LYS A 337 -30.64 -8.81 -21.43
CA LYS A 337 -31.82 -7.97 -21.68
C LYS A 337 -33.11 -8.78 -21.68
N GLU A 338 -33.12 -9.95 -22.32
CA GLU A 338 -34.28 -10.85 -22.37
C GLU A 338 -34.67 -11.43 -21.00
N ASN A 339 -33.73 -11.48 -20.05
CA ASN A 339 -33.97 -11.96 -18.69
C ASN A 339 -34.53 -10.88 -17.74
N LEU A 340 -34.68 -9.62 -18.17
CA LEU A 340 -35.30 -8.57 -17.36
C LEU A 340 -36.81 -8.81 -17.26
N VAL A 341 -37.33 -8.79 -16.03
CA VAL A 341 -38.70 -9.27 -15.74
C VAL A 341 -39.67 -8.12 -15.53
N PHE A 342 -39.23 -7.03 -14.87
CA PHE A 342 -40.12 -6.00 -14.38
C PHE A 342 -40.15 -4.76 -15.28
N VAL A 343 -40.51 -4.93 -16.55
CA VAL A 343 -40.50 -3.84 -17.56
C VAL A 343 -41.90 -3.43 -18.04
N SER A 344 -42.97 -3.94 -17.43
CA SER A 344 -44.35 -3.67 -17.86
C SER A 344 -45.02 -2.50 -17.12
N GLU A 345 -46.09 -1.93 -17.70
CA GLU A 345 -46.92 -0.90 -17.03
C GLU A 345 -47.54 -1.40 -15.71
N PHE A 346 -47.78 -2.70 -15.57
CA PHE A 346 -48.25 -3.29 -14.32
C PHE A 346 -47.18 -3.22 -13.23
N ASP A 347 -45.92 -3.51 -13.57
CA ASP A 347 -44.81 -3.45 -12.63
C ASP A 347 -44.52 -2.03 -12.17
N LEU A 348 -44.72 -1.03 -13.04
CA LEU A 348 -44.65 0.38 -12.69
C LEU A 348 -45.59 0.72 -11.51
N GLN A 349 -46.79 0.14 -11.48
CA GLN A 349 -47.80 0.43 -10.47
C GLN A 349 -47.58 -0.37 -9.16
N VAL A 350 -47.15 -1.64 -9.27
CA VAL A 350 -47.14 -2.57 -8.13
C VAL A 350 -45.74 -2.76 -7.53
N ARG A 351 -44.68 -2.56 -8.32
CA ARG A 351 -43.28 -2.83 -7.95
C ARG A 351 -42.34 -1.74 -8.45
N TYR A 352 -42.73 -0.49 -8.22
CA TYR A 352 -42.09 0.71 -8.75
C TYR A 352 -40.55 0.70 -8.65
N GLU A 353 -39.98 0.36 -7.49
CA GLU A 353 -38.51 0.33 -7.33
C GLU A 353 -37.82 -0.71 -8.23
N LYS A 354 -38.38 -1.93 -8.33
CA LYS A 354 -37.82 -2.98 -9.20
C LYS A 354 -38.00 -2.63 -10.67
N TYR A 355 -39.16 -2.05 -11.01
CA TYR A 355 -39.41 -1.52 -12.35
C TYR A 355 -38.38 -0.48 -12.75
N LEU A 356 -38.10 0.52 -11.90
CA LEU A 356 -37.12 1.57 -12.19
C LEU A 356 -35.71 1.01 -12.43
N ILE A 357 -35.33 -0.05 -11.71
CA ILE A 357 -34.04 -0.73 -11.91
C ILE A 357 -34.01 -1.43 -13.27
N ASP A 358 -35.02 -2.27 -13.54
CA ASP A 358 -35.05 -3.09 -14.75
C ASP A 358 -35.23 -2.24 -16.02
N ILE A 359 -36.05 -1.19 -15.99
CA ILE A 359 -36.21 -0.28 -17.14
C ILE A 359 -34.91 0.49 -17.43
N GLY A 360 -34.22 0.97 -16.39
CA GLY A 360 -32.92 1.63 -16.56
C GLY A 360 -31.85 0.69 -17.13
N LYS A 361 -31.87 -0.58 -16.73
CA LYS A 361 -31.02 -1.62 -17.35
C LYS A 361 -31.41 -1.90 -18.78
N TYR A 362 -32.72 -2.00 -19.07
CA TYR A 362 -33.25 -2.28 -20.39
C TYR A 362 -32.79 -1.21 -21.40
N ASP A 363 -32.93 0.07 -21.02
CA ASP A 363 -32.49 1.19 -21.85
C ASP A 363 -30.99 1.13 -22.10
N LYS A 364 -30.20 0.90 -21.03
CA LYS A 364 -28.75 0.82 -21.16
C LYS A 364 -28.29 -0.35 -22.02
N LEU A 365 -28.88 -1.54 -21.86
CA LEU A 365 -28.58 -2.70 -22.69
C LEU A 365 -28.98 -2.46 -24.14
N THR A 366 -30.08 -1.76 -24.40
CA THR A 366 -30.50 -1.38 -25.77
C THR A 366 -29.45 -0.52 -26.44
N GLU A 367 -28.97 0.52 -25.77
CA GLU A 367 -27.88 1.38 -26.25
C GLU A 367 -26.61 0.57 -26.59
N LEU A 368 -26.19 -0.32 -25.68
CA LEU A 368 -25.00 -1.15 -25.89
C LEU A 368 -25.20 -2.15 -27.05
N ILE A 369 -26.38 -2.76 -27.19
CA ILE A 369 -26.71 -3.69 -28.28
C ILE A 369 -26.70 -2.98 -29.63
N GLU A 370 -27.36 -1.82 -29.74
CA GLU A 370 -27.41 -1.03 -30.97
C GLU A 370 -26.00 -0.64 -31.44
N PHE A 371 -25.16 -0.18 -30.51
CA PHE A 371 -23.76 0.08 -30.80
C PHE A 371 -23.01 -1.17 -31.24
N SER A 372 -23.22 -2.31 -30.57
CA SER A 372 -22.54 -3.57 -30.90
C SER A 372 -22.91 -4.10 -32.29
N LEU A 373 -24.13 -3.86 -32.74
CA LEU A 373 -24.57 -4.21 -34.09
C LEU A 373 -23.81 -3.46 -35.19
N SER A 374 -23.24 -2.27 -34.90
CA SER A 374 -22.43 -1.53 -35.87
C SER A 374 -21.05 -2.15 -36.14
N PHE A 375 -20.66 -3.20 -35.42
CA PHE A 375 -19.37 -3.90 -35.56
C PHE A 375 -19.46 -5.28 -36.23
N LYS A 376 -20.67 -5.72 -36.60
CA LYS A 376 -20.85 -6.89 -37.48
C LYS A 376 -20.39 -6.54 -38.90
#